data_AF-A0A5J6PSM6-F1
#
_entry.id   AF-A0A5J6PSM6-F1
#
_cell.length_a   1.000
_cell.length_b   1.000
_cell.length_c   1.000
_cell.angle_alpha   90.00
_cell.angle_beta   90.00
_cell.angle_gamma   90.00
#
_symmetry.space_group_name_H-M   'P 1'
#
loop_
_entity.id
_entity.type
_entity.pdbx_description
1 polymer ?
#
loop_
_entity_poly.entity_id
_entity_poly.type
_entity_poly.pdbx_seq_one_letter_code
_entity_poly.pdbx_strand_id
1 'polypeptide(L)'
;MYLGIDVSKATIDCCLISGGIFFDRRFTNNTSGYRKLKEWLDGHKATETLHCCCEATGTYYEALAEYLCCYYKMSVENPRKIKGFGSAVLQRSKTDKQDAKLIAQYCKAMTPEAWQQQSPEQKQLQELTRYIARIKKQRASESTKLQAASSHIRPHIKETIQYLDSLITKLKKELQNFYRQNKEYQKNRQRLKTITGIGDSAASVLLATITNRFQNAGQLVAYLGLDPRKHQSGTSVNGRSRISKVGKSDIRASLYMPAMVAYRMNAFPDFIGRLKAKGKPPKLIIVAIMRKLVVIAFHLLKNQTEYDKSRYK
;
A
#
# COMPACT_ATOMS: atom_id res chain seq x y z
N MET A 1 4.31 26.34 -11.82
CA MET A 1 5.48 26.22 -10.93
C MET A 1 5.53 24.81 -10.36
N TYR A 2 6.68 24.32 -9.89
CA TYR A 2 6.80 22.96 -9.33
C TYR A 2 7.54 22.98 -8.00
N LEU A 3 6.97 22.35 -6.97
CA LEU A 3 7.58 22.26 -5.65
C LEU A 3 7.92 20.79 -5.35
N GLY A 4 9.18 20.51 -5.05
CA GLY A 4 9.61 19.24 -4.51
C GLY A 4 9.82 19.34 -3.01
N ILE A 5 9.39 18.31 -2.30
CA ILE A 5 9.37 18.29 -0.84
C ILE A 5 9.93 16.96 -0.35
N ASP A 6 11.03 17.02 0.39
CA ASP A 6 11.51 15.90 1.20
C ASP A 6 11.04 16.07 2.65
N VAL A 7 10.43 15.02 3.21
CA VAL A 7 9.74 15.09 4.51
C VAL A 7 10.39 14.16 5.52
N SER A 8 10.91 14.76 6.59
CA SER A 8 11.43 14.05 7.75
C SER A 8 10.49 14.16 8.94
N LYS A 9 10.81 13.49 10.06
CA LYS A 9 10.01 13.59 11.29
C LYS A 9 9.91 15.02 11.82
N ALA A 10 11.00 15.80 11.74
CA ALA A 10 11.09 17.12 12.37
C ALA A 10 11.10 18.27 11.37
N THR A 11 11.51 18.01 10.13
CA THR A 11 11.74 19.04 9.11
C THR A 11 11.08 18.70 7.79
N ILE A 12 10.86 19.74 7.00
CA ILE A 12 10.41 19.69 5.63
C ILE A 12 11.42 20.49 4.81
N ASP A 13 12.07 19.82 3.87
CA ASP A 13 13.05 20.40 2.97
C ASP A 13 12.39 20.61 1.60
N CYS A 14 12.33 21.87 1.15
CA CYS A 14 11.59 22.27 -0.05
C CYS A 14 12.54 22.81 -1.12
N CYS A 15 12.23 22.48 -2.37
CA CYS A 15 12.83 23.08 -3.56
C CYS A 15 11.74 23.51 -4.55
N LEU A 16 11.60 24.82 -4.78
CA LEU A 16 10.66 25.41 -5.72
C LEU A 16 11.35 25.72 -7.05
N ILE A 17 10.74 25.30 -8.15
CA ILE A 17 11.12 25.66 -9.52
C ILE A 17 10.13 26.70 -10.05
N SER A 18 10.60 27.92 -10.25
CA SER A 18 9.83 29.03 -10.83
C SER A 18 10.68 29.77 -11.88
N GLY A 19 10.18 29.90 -13.11
CA GLY A 19 10.91 30.56 -14.20
C GLY A 19 12.27 29.92 -14.56
N GLY A 20 12.50 28.66 -14.20
CA GLY A 20 13.80 27.98 -14.38
C GLY A 20 14.79 28.19 -13.22
N ILE A 21 14.45 29.04 -12.26
CA ILE A 21 15.23 29.30 -11.05
C ILE A 21 14.79 28.33 -9.95
N PHE A 22 15.76 27.89 -9.14
CA PHE A 22 15.56 27.01 -8.00
C PHE A 22 15.63 27.82 -6.70
N PHE A 23 14.64 27.66 -5.84
CA PHE A 23 14.59 28.27 -4.51
C PHE A 23 14.46 27.19 -3.46
N ASP A 24 15.37 27.19 -2.48
CA ASP A 24 15.39 26.16 -1.44
C ASP A 24 15.07 26.76 -0.08
N ARG A 25 14.23 26.08 0.70
CA ARG A 25 13.91 26.51 2.07
C ARG A 25 13.52 25.32 2.94
N ARG A 26 13.87 25.40 4.23
CA ARG A 26 13.53 24.39 5.24
C ARG A 26 12.49 24.93 6.22
N PHE A 27 11.55 24.07 6.60
CA PHE A 27 10.49 24.35 7.57
C PHE A 27 10.41 23.25 8.64
N THR A 28 9.69 23.49 9.72
CA THR A 28 9.38 22.47 10.73
C THR A 28 8.20 21.61 10.28
N ASN A 29 8.23 20.31 10.58
CA ASN A 29 7.12 19.40 10.24
C ASN A 29 5.99 19.49 11.29
N ASN A 30 5.29 20.63 11.30
CA ASN A 30 4.13 20.90 12.15
C ASN A 30 3.25 22.01 11.55
N THR A 31 2.07 22.24 12.13
CA THR A 31 1.09 23.24 11.63
C THR A 31 1.67 24.66 11.51
N SER A 32 2.63 25.05 12.35
CA SER A 32 3.30 26.35 12.22
C SER A 32 4.22 26.39 10.99
N GLY A 33 5.00 25.34 10.76
CA GLY A 33 5.85 25.22 9.59
C GLY A 33 5.06 25.14 8.28
N TYR A 34 3.89 24.51 8.29
CA TYR A 34 3.02 24.44 7.11
C TYR A 34 2.50 25.83 6.70
N ARG A 35 2.11 26.67 7.68
CA ARG A 35 1.72 28.06 7.45
C ARG A 35 2.88 28.88 6.88
N LYS A 36 4.07 28.77 7.48
CA LYS A 36 5.29 29.44 6.99
C LYS A 36 5.68 29.01 5.57
N LEU A 37 5.46 27.72 5.25
CA LEU A 37 5.67 27.20 3.89
C LEU A 37 4.70 27.87 2.91
N LYS A 38 3.41 27.96 3.25
CA LYS A 38 2.42 28.64 2.42
C LYS A 38 2.76 30.12 2.22
N GLU A 39 3.08 30.85 3.28
CA GLU A 39 3.51 32.25 3.21
C GLU A 39 4.73 32.44 2.28
N TRP A 40 5.69 31.52 2.34
CA TRP A 40 6.84 31.54 1.42
C TRP A 40 6.44 31.31 -0.04
N LEU A 41 5.48 30.41 -0.30
CA LEU A 41 4.96 30.16 -1.65
C LEU A 41 4.15 31.36 -2.18
N ASP A 42 3.33 31.97 -1.32
CA ASP A 42 2.58 33.19 -1.64
C ASP A 42 3.55 34.33 -2.03
N GLY A 43 4.67 34.48 -1.32
CA GLY A 43 5.75 35.43 -1.65
C GLY A 43 6.42 35.16 -3.00
N HIS A 44 6.39 33.93 -3.51
CA HIS A 44 6.85 33.58 -4.86
C HIS A 44 5.74 33.64 -5.91
N LYS A 45 4.57 34.20 -5.57
CA LYS A 45 3.38 34.29 -6.44
C LYS A 45 2.88 32.93 -6.90
N ALA A 46 3.00 31.90 -6.06
CA ALA A 46 2.41 30.61 -6.34
C ALA A 46 0.88 30.70 -6.32
N THR A 47 0.24 30.14 -7.33
CA THR A 47 -1.23 30.03 -7.42
C THR A 47 -1.66 28.57 -7.30
N GLU A 48 -2.96 28.30 -7.38
CA GLU A 48 -3.53 26.93 -7.41
C GLU A 48 -2.92 26.02 -8.49
N THR A 49 -2.30 26.61 -9.52
CA THR A 49 -1.57 25.88 -10.58
C THR A 49 -0.21 25.33 -10.14
N LEU A 50 0.26 25.66 -8.93
CA LEU A 50 1.46 25.06 -8.35
C LEU A 50 1.27 23.55 -8.20
N HIS A 51 2.22 22.78 -8.71
CA HIS A 51 2.25 21.34 -8.53
C HIS A 51 3.32 20.94 -7.50
N CYS A 52 2.86 20.59 -6.30
CA CYS A 52 3.65 20.08 -5.20
C CYS A 52 3.81 18.56 -5.30
N CYS A 53 5.00 18.05 -5.02
CA CYS A 53 5.26 16.62 -4.95
C CYS A 53 6.12 16.29 -3.74
N CYS A 54 5.79 15.20 -3.03
CA CYS A 54 6.65 14.60 -2.02
C CYS A 54 6.74 13.07 -2.21
N GLU A 55 7.71 12.44 -1.56
CA GLU A 55 7.78 10.98 -1.49
C GLU A 55 7.06 10.41 -0.26
N ALA A 56 6.43 9.24 -0.42
CA ALA A 56 5.74 8.51 0.64
C ALA A 56 6.71 7.72 1.53
N THR A 57 7.57 8.41 2.28
CA THR A 57 8.49 7.76 3.23
C THR A 57 7.89 7.81 4.65
N GLY A 58 7.45 6.65 5.15
CA GLY A 58 6.77 6.56 6.45
C GLY A 58 5.35 7.15 6.43
N THR A 59 4.95 7.84 7.51
CA THR A 59 3.66 8.54 7.64
C THR A 59 3.80 10.05 7.82
N TYR A 60 5.04 10.57 7.88
CA TYR A 60 5.31 11.97 8.24
C TYR A 60 4.85 12.98 7.18
N TYR A 61 4.65 12.54 5.94
CA TYR A 61 4.16 13.38 4.85
C TYR A 61 2.64 13.64 4.91
N GLU A 62 1.87 12.81 5.62
CA GLU A 62 0.40 12.80 5.51
C GLU A 62 -0.19 14.16 5.90
N ALA A 63 0.14 14.66 7.08
CA ALA A 63 -0.38 15.94 7.58
C ALA A 63 0.02 17.14 6.69
N LEU A 64 1.21 17.10 6.10
CA LEU A 64 1.64 18.12 5.14
C LEU A 64 0.86 18.04 3.82
N ALA A 65 0.66 16.83 3.30
CA ALA A 65 -0.09 16.60 2.07
C ALA A 65 -1.56 17.00 2.24
N GLU A 66 -2.18 16.68 3.38
CA GLU A 66 -3.54 17.11 3.77
C GLU A 66 -3.65 18.64 3.84
N TYR A 67 -2.62 19.33 4.34
CA TYR A 67 -2.62 20.79 4.40
C TYR A 67 -2.47 21.44 3.01
N LEU A 68 -1.49 20.99 2.21
CA LEU A 68 -1.17 21.62 0.92
C LEU A 68 -2.19 21.30 -0.17
N CYS A 69 -2.87 20.15 -0.12
CA CYS A 69 -3.87 19.79 -1.13
C CYS A 69 -5.10 20.71 -1.11
N CYS A 70 -5.31 21.47 -0.02
CA CYS A 70 -6.35 22.49 0.07
C CYS A 70 -6.06 23.75 -0.76
N TYR A 71 -4.80 23.97 -1.16
CA TYR A 71 -4.36 25.20 -1.84
C TYR A 71 -3.73 24.95 -3.21
N TYR A 72 -3.10 23.79 -3.40
CA TYR A 72 -2.29 23.48 -4.56
C TYR A 72 -2.54 22.05 -5.04
N LYS A 73 -2.17 21.74 -6.29
CA LYS A 73 -2.12 20.35 -6.75
C LYS A 73 -1.00 19.62 -6.00
N MET A 74 -1.37 18.73 -5.09
CA MET A 74 -0.41 17.91 -4.33
C MET A 74 -0.31 16.51 -4.93
N SER A 75 0.90 15.96 -5.05
CA SER A 75 1.15 14.57 -5.44
C SER A 75 2.04 13.89 -4.41
N VAL A 76 1.72 12.64 -4.08
CA VAL A 76 2.53 11.81 -3.18
C VAL A 76 2.97 10.58 -3.96
N GLU A 77 4.27 10.44 -4.15
CA GLU A 77 4.84 9.43 -5.02
C GLU A 77 5.60 8.34 -4.27
N ASN A 78 5.72 7.18 -4.91
CA ASN A 78 6.46 6.07 -4.33
C ASN A 78 7.97 6.41 -4.30
N PRO A 79 8.66 6.28 -3.15
CA PRO A 79 10.11 6.55 -3.06
C PRO A 79 10.95 5.80 -4.10
N ARG A 80 10.47 4.64 -4.59
CA ARG A 80 11.14 3.88 -5.65
C ARG A 80 11.09 4.56 -7.01
N LYS A 81 10.02 5.29 -7.33
CA LYS A 81 9.95 6.07 -8.59
C LYS A 81 10.93 7.24 -8.54
N ILE A 82 10.94 7.96 -7.41
CA ILE A 82 11.88 9.05 -7.16
C ILE A 82 13.32 8.55 -7.24
N LYS A 83 13.65 7.44 -6.56
CA LYS A 83 14.96 6.79 -6.66
C LYS A 83 15.32 6.34 -8.09
N GLY A 84 14.36 5.80 -8.82
CA GLY A 84 14.55 5.40 -10.22
C GLY A 84 14.85 6.59 -11.11
N PHE A 85 14.14 7.69 -10.92
CA PHE A 85 14.40 8.96 -11.60
C PHE A 85 15.77 9.54 -11.25
N GLY A 86 16.15 9.54 -9.97
CA GLY A 86 17.49 9.94 -9.51
C GLY A 86 18.62 9.15 -10.18
N SER A 87 18.40 7.86 -10.40
CA SER A 87 19.35 7.01 -11.13
C SER A 87 19.42 7.40 -12.62
N ALA A 88 18.29 7.72 -13.24
CA ALA A 88 18.21 8.12 -14.64
C ALA A 88 18.88 9.48 -14.93
N VAL A 89 18.82 10.42 -13.97
CA VAL A 89 19.47 11.74 -14.08
C VAL A 89 20.89 11.76 -13.50
N LEU A 90 21.45 10.59 -13.17
CA LEU A 90 22.82 10.42 -12.62
C LEU A 90 23.09 11.29 -11.38
N GLN A 91 22.12 11.37 -10.45
CA GLN A 91 22.31 12.09 -9.20
C GLN A 91 23.47 11.44 -8.41
N ARG A 92 24.54 12.21 -8.16
CA ARG A 92 25.78 11.72 -7.54
C ARG A 92 25.80 11.82 -6.02
N SER A 93 25.12 12.81 -5.47
CA SER A 93 25.13 13.11 -4.04
C SER A 93 23.71 13.05 -3.46
N LYS A 94 23.62 12.71 -2.18
CA LYS A 94 22.36 12.56 -1.45
C LYS A 94 22.35 13.49 -0.24
N THR A 95 21.58 14.56 -0.34
CA THR A 95 21.33 15.50 0.75
C THR A 95 19.85 15.90 0.70
N ASP A 96 19.24 16.26 1.83
CA ASP A 96 17.81 16.62 1.89
C ASP A 96 17.45 17.70 0.85
N LYS A 97 18.35 18.68 0.67
CA LYS A 97 18.23 19.74 -0.35
C LYS A 97 18.21 19.18 -1.78
N GLN A 98 19.11 18.25 -2.09
CA GLN A 98 19.17 17.65 -3.42
C GLN A 98 18.02 16.68 -3.66
N ASP A 99 17.56 15.99 -2.62
CA ASP A 99 16.41 15.09 -2.71
C ASP A 99 15.12 15.89 -2.96
N ALA A 100 14.92 17.02 -2.28
CA ALA A 100 13.84 17.97 -2.59
C ALA A 100 13.91 18.50 -4.03
N LYS A 101 15.12 18.86 -4.50
CA LYS A 101 15.34 19.29 -5.89
C LYS A 101 15.01 18.19 -6.91
N LEU A 102 15.44 16.96 -6.65
CA LEU A 102 15.13 15.80 -7.48
C LEU A 102 13.61 15.59 -7.58
N ILE A 103 12.91 15.69 -6.45
CA ILE A 103 11.45 15.54 -6.40
C ILE A 103 10.77 16.66 -7.21
N ALA A 104 11.27 17.90 -7.14
CA ALA A 104 10.74 19.02 -7.93
C ALA A 104 10.91 18.78 -9.44
N GLN A 105 12.08 18.28 -9.85
CA GLN A 105 12.37 17.92 -11.23
C GLN A 105 11.52 16.74 -11.70
N TYR A 106 11.35 15.71 -10.87
CA TYR A 106 10.44 14.59 -11.14
C TYR A 106 9.01 15.09 -11.33
N CYS A 107 8.54 15.97 -10.46
CA CYS A 107 7.20 16.56 -10.55
C CYS A 107 6.99 17.27 -11.88
N LYS A 108 7.97 18.09 -12.29
CA LYS A 108 7.96 18.78 -13.59
C LYS A 108 7.98 17.83 -14.78
N ALA A 109 8.81 16.78 -14.73
CA ALA A 109 9.01 15.88 -15.86
C ALA A 109 7.88 14.86 -16.03
N MET A 110 7.35 14.33 -14.92
CA MET A 110 6.38 13.24 -14.92
C MET A 110 4.94 13.69 -14.69
N THR A 111 4.74 14.92 -14.23
CA THR A 111 3.41 15.50 -13.95
C THR A 111 2.49 14.53 -13.19
N PRO A 112 2.91 14.01 -12.01
CA PRO A 112 2.18 12.95 -11.32
C PRO A 112 0.72 13.31 -11.01
N GLU A 113 -0.12 12.29 -10.89
CA GLU A 113 -1.53 12.46 -10.54
C GLU A 113 -1.68 13.10 -9.15
N ALA A 114 -2.77 13.85 -8.98
CA ALA A 114 -3.09 14.47 -7.70
C ALA A 114 -3.30 13.37 -6.63
N TRP A 115 -2.71 13.59 -5.46
CA TRP A 115 -2.90 12.77 -4.29
C TRP A 115 -4.35 12.89 -3.83
N GLN A 116 -5.00 11.75 -3.68
CA GLN A 116 -6.36 11.68 -3.17
C GLN A 116 -6.30 11.45 -1.66
N GLN A 117 -6.82 12.41 -0.90
CA GLN A 117 -7.00 12.27 0.53
C GLN A 117 -7.92 11.09 0.82
N GLN A 118 -7.53 10.27 1.79
CA GLN A 118 -8.36 9.16 2.26
C GLN A 118 -9.39 9.69 3.26
N SER A 119 -10.60 9.15 3.22
CA SER A 119 -11.60 9.48 4.23
C SER A 119 -11.12 9.03 5.62
N PRO A 120 -11.54 9.70 6.71
CA PRO A 120 -11.22 9.29 8.07
C PRO A 120 -11.55 7.81 8.34
N GLU A 121 -12.66 7.32 7.79
CA GLU A 121 -13.12 5.94 7.91
C GLU A 121 -12.17 4.97 7.18
N GLN A 122 -11.71 5.32 5.97
CA GLN A 122 -10.75 4.52 5.23
C GLN A 122 -9.42 4.44 5.98
N LYS A 123 -8.98 5.56 6.56
CA LYS A 123 -7.76 5.63 7.37
C LYS A 123 -7.87 4.74 8.61
N GLN A 124 -8.97 4.86 9.36
CA GLN A 124 -9.27 4.02 10.52
C GLN A 124 -9.29 2.53 10.17
N LEU A 125 -9.94 2.14 9.06
CA LEU A 125 -9.96 0.75 8.60
C LEU A 125 -8.55 0.24 8.25
N GLN A 126 -7.73 1.05 7.58
CA GLN A 126 -6.35 0.72 7.26
C GLN A 126 -5.49 0.53 8.52
N GLU A 127 -5.63 1.43 9.49
CA GLU A 127 -4.89 1.36 10.75
C GLU A 127 -5.27 0.11 11.55
N LEU A 128 -6.57 -0.14 11.77
CA LEU A 128 -7.05 -1.33 12.47
C LEU A 128 -6.58 -2.62 11.80
N THR A 129 -6.74 -2.75 10.49
CA THR A 129 -6.36 -3.97 9.76
C THR A 129 -4.84 -4.21 9.77
N ARG A 130 -4.03 -3.15 9.61
CA ARG A 130 -2.56 -3.24 9.70
C ARG A 130 -2.12 -3.60 11.12
N TYR A 131 -2.73 -2.98 12.13
CA TYR A 131 -2.39 -3.24 13.52
C TYR A 131 -2.72 -4.68 13.92
N ILE A 132 -3.92 -5.18 13.57
CA ILE A 132 -4.30 -6.58 13.78
C ILE A 132 -3.30 -7.54 13.11
N ALA A 133 -2.87 -7.25 11.87
CA ALA A 133 -1.87 -8.07 11.18
C ALA A 133 -0.52 -8.07 11.92
N ARG A 134 -0.09 -6.92 12.44
CA ARG A 134 1.13 -6.76 13.24
C ARG A 134 1.08 -7.60 14.52
N ILE A 135 -0.01 -7.50 15.29
CA ILE A 135 -0.17 -8.27 16.54
C ILE A 135 -0.23 -9.78 16.25
N LYS A 136 -0.92 -10.22 15.19
CA LYS A 136 -0.91 -11.62 14.76
C LYS A 136 0.50 -12.12 14.43
N LYS A 137 1.33 -11.30 13.78
CA LYS A 137 2.72 -11.64 13.47
C LYS A 137 3.57 -11.77 14.74
N GLN A 138 3.40 -10.86 15.69
CA GLN A 138 4.06 -10.95 17.01
C GLN A 138 3.64 -12.24 17.74
N ARG A 139 2.34 -12.54 17.79
CA ARG A 139 1.83 -13.77 18.41
C ARG A 139 2.41 -15.03 17.77
N ALA A 140 2.50 -15.08 16.43
CA ALA A 140 3.10 -16.20 15.71
C ALA A 140 4.61 -16.35 16.03
N SER A 141 5.32 -15.23 16.16
CA SER A 141 6.72 -15.20 16.60
C SER A 141 6.85 -15.78 18.01
N GLU A 142 6.01 -15.35 18.96
CA GLU A 142 6.03 -15.89 20.34
C GLU A 142 5.68 -17.38 20.38
N SER A 143 4.72 -17.83 19.55
CA SER A 143 4.37 -19.25 19.42
C SER A 143 5.56 -20.09 18.94
N THR A 144 6.38 -19.54 18.04
CA THR A 144 7.60 -20.20 17.56
C THR A 144 8.65 -20.29 18.68
N LYS A 145 8.86 -19.19 19.42
CA LYS A 145 9.78 -19.17 20.57
C LYS A 145 9.37 -20.18 21.65
N LEU A 146 8.06 -20.34 21.89
CA LEU A 146 7.53 -21.29 22.88
C LEU A 146 7.96 -22.75 22.61
N GLN A 147 8.16 -23.13 21.34
CA GLN A 147 8.57 -24.49 20.96
C GLN A 147 10.00 -24.81 21.38
N ALA A 148 10.88 -23.81 21.44
CA ALA A 148 12.30 -23.96 21.76
C ALA A 148 12.68 -23.44 23.16
N ALA A 149 11.72 -22.94 23.95
CA ALA A 149 11.97 -22.31 25.24
C ALA A 149 12.18 -23.33 26.37
N SER A 150 13.08 -22.99 27.30
CA SER A 150 13.31 -23.72 28.55
C SER A 150 12.06 -23.72 29.45
N SER A 151 11.92 -24.75 30.30
CA SER A 151 10.75 -24.94 31.16
C SER A 151 10.39 -23.71 32.00
N HIS A 152 11.38 -23.00 32.55
CA HIS A 152 11.18 -21.80 33.36
C HIS A 152 10.75 -20.56 32.55
N ILE A 153 11.06 -20.47 31.25
CA ILE A 153 10.64 -19.35 30.39
C ILE A 153 9.25 -19.57 29.77
N ARG A 154 8.85 -20.83 29.55
CA ARG A 154 7.56 -21.18 28.91
C ARG A 154 6.33 -20.48 29.52
N PRO A 155 6.18 -20.35 30.86
CA PRO A 155 5.06 -19.63 31.45
C PRO A 155 4.96 -18.17 30.98
N HIS A 156 6.07 -17.44 30.96
CA HIS A 156 6.11 -16.04 30.53
C HIS A 156 5.77 -15.85 29.05
N ILE A 157 6.23 -16.76 28.18
CA ILE A 157 5.85 -16.73 26.76
C ILE A 157 4.35 -17.03 26.60
N LYS A 158 3.80 -17.99 27.37
CA LYS A 158 2.36 -18.29 27.34
C LYS A 158 1.52 -17.09 27.77
N GLU A 159 1.92 -16.40 28.83
CA GLU A 159 1.27 -15.17 29.30
C GLU A 159 1.28 -14.09 28.19
N THR A 160 2.42 -13.90 27.53
CA THR A 160 2.53 -12.98 26.39
C THR A 160 1.58 -13.38 25.24
N ILE A 161 1.51 -14.67 24.90
CA ILE A 161 0.59 -15.17 23.86
C ILE A 161 -0.87 -14.90 24.26
N GLN A 162 -1.25 -15.15 25.51
CA GLN A 162 -2.60 -14.91 26.02
C GLN A 162 -2.98 -13.42 25.96
N TYR A 163 -2.04 -12.53 26.32
CA TYR A 163 -2.22 -11.10 26.17
C TYR A 163 -2.45 -10.71 24.70
N LEU A 164 -1.61 -11.20 23.78
CA LEU A 164 -1.74 -10.91 22.36
C LEU A 164 -3.05 -11.45 21.77
N ASP A 165 -3.50 -12.64 22.20
CA ASP A 165 -4.80 -13.21 21.80
C ASP A 165 -5.99 -12.37 22.28
N SER A 166 -5.94 -11.89 23.51
CA SER A 166 -6.94 -10.99 24.07
C SER A 166 -6.98 -9.66 23.31
N LEU A 167 -5.81 -9.09 23.00
CA LEU A 167 -5.70 -7.86 22.21
C LEU A 167 -6.23 -8.04 20.78
N ILE A 168 -5.91 -9.14 20.11
CA ILE A 168 -6.47 -9.46 18.78
C ILE A 168 -8.00 -9.53 18.85
N THR A 169 -8.55 -10.13 19.90
CA THR A 169 -10.00 -10.24 20.10
C THR A 169 -10.64 -8.87 20.31
N LYS A 170 -10.04 -8.01 21.13
CA LYS A 170 -10.49 -6.63 21.34
C LYS A 170 -10.50 -5.84 20.02
N LEU A 171 -9.40 -5.85 19.28
CA LEU A 171 -9.27 -5.15 18.01
C LEU A 171 -10.25 -5.67 16.94
N LYS A 172 -10.54 -6.99 16.94
CA LYS A 172 -11.58 -7.54 16.07
C LYS A 172 -12.97 -7.01 16.42
N LYS A 173 -13.28 -6.82 17.70
CA LYS A 173 -14.55 -6.20 18.14
C LYS A 173 -14.63 -4.73 17.71
N GLU A 174 -13.55 -3.97 17.87
CA GLU A 174 -13.45 -2.59 17.36
C GLU A 174 -13.68 -2.53 15.84
N LEU A 175 -13.08 -3.44 15.09
CA LEU A 175 -13.29 -3.56 13.65
C LEU A 175 -14.75 -3.93 13.29
N GLN A 176 -15.44 -4.75 14.09
CA GLN A 176 -16.87 -5.00 13.88
C GLN A 176 -17.72 -3.77 14.20
N ASN A 177 -17.39 -3.02 15.24
CA ASN A 177 -18.07 -1.77 15.58
C ASN A 177 -17.91 -0.73 14.46
N PHE A 178 -16.71 -0.63 13.88
CA PHE A 178 -16.47 0.18 12.69
C PHE A 178 -17.46 -0.17 11.56
N TYR A 179 -17.64 -1.45 11.24
CA TYR A 179 -18.59 -1.87 10.20
C TYR A 179 -20.05 -1.63 10.57
N ARG A 180 -20.42 -1.70 11.86
CA ARG A 180 -21.78 -1.37 12.32
C ARG A 180 -22.09 0.11 12.11
N GLN A 181 -21.12 0.98 12.37
CA GLN A 181 -21.24 2.42 12.21
C GLN A 181 -21.16 2.84 10.73
N ASN A 182 -20.44 2.08 9.90
CA ASN A 182 -20.17 2.40 8.50
C ASN A 182 -20.83 1.39 7.55
N LYS A 183 -22.14 1.58 7.28
CA LYS A 183 -22.98 0.63 6.52
C LYS A 183 -22.45 0.32 5.11
N GLU A 184 -21.90 1.31 4.41
CA GLU A 184 -21.33 1.11 3.07
C GLU A 184 -20.11 0.16 3.10
N TYR A 185 -19.20 0.37 4.06
CA TYR A 185 -18.05 -0.51 4.27
C TYR A 185 -18.48 -1.93 4.61
N GLN A 186 -19.53 -2.09 5.42
CA GLN A 186 -20.10 -3.40 5.71
C GLN A 186 -20.68 -4.06 4.46
N LYS A 187 -21.43 -3.34 3.62
CA LYS A 187 -21.96 -3.85 2.36
C LYS A 187 -20.83 -4.31 1.42
N ASN A 188 -19.82 -3.47 1.23
CA ASN A 188 -18.64 -3.79 0.41
C ASN A 188 -17.86 -4.99 0.97
N ARG A 189 -17.75 -5.11 2.29
CA ARG A 189 -17.16 -6.29 2.93
C ARG A 189 -17.94 -7.56 2.67
N GLN A 190 -19.27 -7.54 2.77
CA GLN A 190 -20.08 -8.73 2.47
C GLN A 190 -20.01 -9.11 1.00
N ARG A 191 -20.01 -8.12 0.10
CA ARG A 191 -19.76 -8.31 -1.33
C ARG A 191 -18.45 -9.05 -1.59
N LEU A 192 -17.35 -8.66 -0.94
CA LEU A 192 -16.07 -9.37 -1.06
C LEU A 192 -16.12 -10.81 -0.54
N LYS A 193 -16.88 -11.08 0.52
CA LYS A 193 -17.03 -12.42 1.10
C LYS A 193 -17.81 -13.39 0.22
N THR A 194 -18.53 -12.91 -0.80
CA THR A 194 -19.16 -13.78 -1.79
C THR A 194 -18.13 -14.53 -2.65
N ILE A 195 -16.89 -14.02 -2.74
CA ILE A 195 -15.80 -14.65 -3.47
C ILE A 195 -15.35 -15.91 -2.72
N THR A 196 -15.32 -17.04 -3.42
CA THR A 196 -14.90 -18.32 -2.84
C THR A 196 -13.45 -18.24 -2.31
N GLY A 197 -13.27 -18.58 -1.02
CA GLY A 197 -12.00 -18.49 -0.32
C GLY A 197 -11.77 -17.19 0.46
N ILE A 198 -12.56 -16.14 0.24
CA ILE A 198 -12.40 -14.86 0.94
C ILE A 198 -13.27 -14.84 2.21
N GLY A 199 -12.63 -14.96 3.37
CA GLY A 199 -13.26 -14.77 4.68
C GLY A 199 -13.16 -13.33 5.21
N ASP A 200 -13.68 -13.10 6.41
CA ASP A 200 -13.77 -11.78 7.04
C ASP A 200 -12.44 -11.02 7.12
N SER A 201 -11.36 -11.72 7.47
CA SER A 201 -10.03 -11.10 7.60
C SER A 201 -9.49 -10.64 6.24
N ALA A 202 -9.67 -11.45 5.20
CA ALA A 202 -9.19 -11.14 3.86
C ALA A 202 -10.03 -10.05 3.20
N ALA A 203 -11.36 -10.09 3.40
CA ALA A 203 -12.26 -9.04 2.95
C ALA A 203 -11.90 -7.69 3.57
N SER A 204 -11.65 -7.61 4.88
CA SER A 204 -11.25 -6.37 5.54
C SER A 204 -9.91 -5.84 5.01
N VAL A 205 -8.91 -6.70 4.78
CA VAL A 205 -7.61 -6.26 4.24
C VAL A 205 -7.74 -5.79 2.79
N LEU A 206 -8.52 -6.48 1.97
CA LEU A 206 -8.80 -6.06 0.59
C LEU A 206 -9.53 -4.72 0.58
N LEU A 207 -10.58 -4.55 1.39
CA LEU A 207 -11.32 -3.29 1.48
C LEU A 207 -10.45 -2.13 2.01
N ALA A 208 -9.57 -2.41 2.97
CA ALA A 208 -8.59 -1.43 3.44
C ALA A 208 -7.59 -1.01 2.35
N THR A 209 -7.27 -1.93 1.42
CA THR A 209 -6.24 -1.73 0.41
C THR A 209 -6.79 -1.13 -0.88
N ILE A 210 -7.95 -1.57 -1.35
CA ILE A 210 -8.56 -1.14 -2.60
C ILE A 210 -9.23 0.21 -2.36
N THR A 211 -8.52 1.28 -2.68
CA THR A 211 -9.03 2.66 -2.62
C THR A 211 -9.15 3.25 -4.02
N ASN A 212 -9.72 4.45 -4.10
CA ASN A 212 -9.96 5.18 -5.36
C ASN A 212 -8.68 5.56 -6.12
N ARG A 213 -7.50 5.35 -5.51
CA ARG A 213 -6.19 5.56 -6.13
C ARG A 213 -5.89 4.62 -7.31
N PHE A 214 -6.69 3.57 -7.50
CA PHE A 214 -6.47 2.56 -8.54
C PHE A 214 -7.52 2.71 -9.63
N GLN A 215 -7.10 3.14 -10.81
CA GLN A 215 -7.97 3.29 -11.99
C GLN A 215 -8.33 1.93 -12.60
N ASN A 216 -7.40 0.98 -12.53
CA ASN A 216 -7.56 -0.37 -13.06
C ASN A 216 -6.95 -1.44 -12.13
N ALA A 217 -7.41 -2.68 -12.30
CA ALA A 217 -6.95 -3.81 -11.50
C ALA A 217 -5.45 -4.09 -11.69
N GLY A 218 -4.86 -3.72 -12.84
CA GLY A 218 -3.43 -3.83 -13.10
C GLY A 218 -2.58 -2.99 -12.15
N GLN A 219 -2.97 -1.74 -11.90
CA GLN A 219 -2.32 -0.87 -10.93
C GLN A 219 -2.36 -1.45 -9.51
N LEU A 220 -3.50 -2.02 -9.10
CA LEU A 220 -3.64 -2.70 -7.81
C LEU A 220 -2.73 -3.94 -7.73
N VAL A 221 -2.70 -4.77 -8.77
CA VAL A 221 -1.84 -5.96 -8.84
C VAL A 221 -0.36 -5.59 -8.76
N ALA A 222 0.06 -4.54 -9.47
CA ALA A 222 1.44 -4.03 -9.42
C ALA A 222 1.77 -3.44 -8.05
N TYR A 223 0.85 -2.69 -7.44
CA TYR A 223 0.98 -2.16 -6.09
C TYR A 223 1.12 -3.28 -5.05
N LEU A 224 0.39 -4.38 -5.22
CA LEU A 224 0.50 -5.55 -4.35
C LEU A 224 1.74 -6.40 -4.65
N GLY A 225 2.38 -6.25 -5.82
CA GLY A 225 3.49 -7.08 -6.23
C GLY A 225 3.08 -8.52 -6.54
N LEU A 226 1.94 -8.69 -7.24
CA LEU A 226 1.44 -9.98 -7.70
C LEU A 226 1.65 -10.19 -9.22
N ASP A 227 2.27 -9.21 -9.88
CA ASP A 227 2.70 -9.27 -11.27
C ASP A 227 4.02 -10.07 -11.41
N PRO A 228 4.11 -11.02 -12.36
CA PRO A 228 5.37 -11.66 -12.69
C PRO A 228 6.35 -10.66 -13.30
N ARG A 229 7.58 -10.59 -12.77
CA ARG A 229 8.68 -9.92 -13.45
C ARG A 229 9.41 -10.91 -14.33
N LYS A 230 9.42 -10.66 -15.63
CA LYS A 230 10.36 -11.30 -16.56
C LYS A 230 11.67 -10.55 -16.46
N HIS A 231 12.74 -11.22 -16.03
CA HIS A 231 14.11 -10.72 -16.19
C HIS A 231 14.64 -11.35 -17.48
N GLN A 232 14.67 -10.57 -18.57
CA GLN A 232 15.35 -10.94 -19.80
C GLN A 232 16.55 -10.00 -19.93
N SER A 233 17.72 -10.42 -19.46
CA SER A 233 18.99 -9.72 -19.66
C SER A 233 20.08 -10.75 -19.94
N GLY A 234 20.66 -10.73 -21.14
CA GLY A 234 21.77 -11.61 -21.54
C GLY A 234 21.47 -13.12 -21.43
N THR A 235 22.52 -13.94 -21.53
CA THR A 235 22.54 -15.44 -21.57
C THR A 235 21.68 -16.20 -20.53
N SER A 236 21.05 -15.50 -19.57
CA SER A 236 20.02 -16.00 -18.66
C SER A 236 18.59 -15.82 -19.19
N VAL A 237 18.36 -16.07 -20.48
CA VAL A 237 17.08 -15.80 -21.18
C VAL A 237 15.91 -16.62 -20.61
N ASN A 238 16.19 -17.71 -19.88
CA ASN A 238 15.21 -18.66 -19.34
C ASN A 238 15.13 -18.72 -17.80
N GLY A 239 15.52 -17.66 -17.08
CA GLY A 239 15.35 -17.59 -15.63
C GLY A 239 13.87 -17.70 -15.21
N ARG A 240 13.56 -18.48 -14.16
CA ARG A 240 12.18 -18.61 -13.62
C ARG A 240 11.64 -17.23 -13.23
N SER A 241 10.55 -16.79 -13.87
CA SER A 241 9.88 -15.54 -13.50
C SER A 241 9.41 -15.58 -12.05
N ARG A 242 9.72 -14.51 -11.30
CA ARG A 242 9.32 -14.33 -9.90
C ARG A 242 8.33 -13.17 -9.81
N ILE A 243 7.40 -13.21 -8.86
CA ILE A 243 6.53 -12.06 -8.60
C ILE A 243 7.34 -10.87 -8.11
N SER A 244 6.92 -9.68 -8.52
CA SER A 244 7.39 -8.41 -8.01
C SER A 244 7.28 -8.37 -6.48
N LYS A 245 8.39 -8.28 -5.73
CA LYS A 245 8.33 -8.08 -4.26
C LYS A 245 8.12 -6.60 -3.89
N VAL A 246 7.52 -5.81 -4.78
CA VAL A 246 7.43 -4.35 -4.63
C VAL A 246 6.32 -3.91 -3.67
N GLY A 247 5.22 -4.66 -3.60
CA GLY A 247 4.15 -4.41 -2.65
C GLY A 247 4.45 -4.82 -1.21
N LYS A 248 3.68 -4.28 -0.26
CA LYS A 248 3.79 -4.61 1.17
C LYS A 248 3.63 -6.12 1.38
N SER A 249 4.61 -6.74 2.04
CA SER A 249 4.65 -8.19 2.30
C SER A 249 3.40 -8.69 3.02
N ASP A 250 2.87 -7.88 3.93
CA ASP A 250 1.80 -8.29 4.85
C ASP A 250 0.46 -8.45 4.11
N ILE A 251 0.20 -7.57 3.14
CA ILE A 251 -1.01 -7.66 2.31
C ILE A 251 -0.93 -8.90 1.41
N ARG A 252 0.24 -9.17 0.81
CA ARG A 252 0.43 -10.43 0.05
C ARG A 252 0.27 -11.66 0.93
N ALA A 253 0.82 -11.66 2.14
CA ALA A 253 0.67 -12.77 3.07
C ALA A 253 -0.81 -13.04 3.39
N SER A 254 -1.62 -12.00 3.57
CA SER A 254 -3.06 -12.16 3.83
C SER A 254 -3.87 -12.78 2.68
N LEU A 255 -3.35 -12.74 1.44
CA LEU A 255 -4.03 -13.29 0.26
C LEU A 255 -3.70 -14.78 0.03
N TYR A 256 -2.65 -15.30 0.66
CA TYR A 256 -2.18 -16.66 0.43
C TYR A 256 -3.18 -17.70 0.95
N MET A 257 -3.66 -17.56 2.19
CA MET A 257 -4.65 -18.48 2.76
C MET A 257 -5.98 -18.47 1.99
N PRO A 258 -6.56 -17.31 1.63
CA PRO A 258 -7.71 -17.26 0.73
C PRO A 258 -7.49 -17.99 -0.59
N ALA A 259 -6.33 -17.79 -1.22
CA ALA A 259 -5.99 -18.46 -2.47
C ALA A 259 -5.82 -19.98 -2.31
N MET A 260 -5.25 -20.44 -1.20
CA MET A 260 -5.20 -21.86 -0.87
C MET A 260 -6.58 -22.48 -0.70
N VAL A 261 -7.50 -21.79 0.00
CA VAL A 261 -8.87 -22.27 0.16
C VAL A 261 -9.58 -22.31 -1.19
N ALA A 262 -9.46 -21.26 -2.01
CA ALA A 262 -10.02 -21.24 -3.37
C ALA A 262 -9.45 -22.37 -4.25
N TYR A 263 -8.15 -22.67 -4.14
CA TYR A 263 -7.53 -23.80 -4.82
C TYR A 263 -8.10 -25.15 -4.34
N ARG A 264 -8.19 -25.35 -3.02
CA ARG A 264 -8.73 -26.58 -2.42
C ARG A 264 -10.21 -26.80 -2.78
N MET A 265 -11.00 -25.73 -2.83
CA MET A 265 -12.41 -25.77 -3.22
C MET A 265 -12.61 -25.86 -4.74
N ASN A 266 -11.53 -25.92 -5.52
CA ASN A 266 -11.56 -25.92 -6.99
C ASN A 266 -12.42 -24.76 -7.56
N ALA A 267 -12.27 -23.56 -6.99
CA ALA A 267 -13.09 -22.39 -7.34
C ALA A 267 -12.86 -21.85 -8.77
N PHE A 268 -11.78 -22.30 -9.44
CA PHE A 268 -11.39 -21.86 -10.79
C PHE A 268 -10.90 -23.05 -11.64
N PRO A 269 -11.73 -24.06 -11.94
CA PRO A 269 -11.33 -25.33 -12.56
C PRO A 269 -10.52 -25.13 -13.84
N ASP A 270 -11.07 -24.41 -14.83
CA ASP A 270 -10.43 -24.22 -16.14
C ASP A 270 -9.12 -23.43 -16.05
N PHE A 271 -9.06 -22.46 -15.13
CA PHE A 271 -7.85 -21.70 -14.89
C PHE A 271 -6.76 -22.56 -14.25
N ILE A 272 -7.12 -23.39 -13.26
CA ILE A 272 -6.20 -24.30 -12.59
C ILE A 272 -5.72 -25.38 -13.57
N GLY A 273 -6.64 -25.97 -14.35
CA GLY A 273 -6.35 -26.98 -15.37
C GLY A 273 -5.34 -26.48 -16.39
N ARG A 274 -5.56 -25.29 -16.98
CA ARG A 274 -4.61 -24.68 -17.92
C ARG A 274 -3.22 -24.44 -17.33
N LEU A 275 -3.12 -24.08 -16.05
CA LEU A 275 -1.83 -23.87 -15.40
C LEU A 275 -1.12 -25.19 -15.10
N LYS A 276 -1.87 -26.23 -14.67
CA LYS A 276 -1.34 -27.58 -14.48
C LYS A 276 -0.83 -28.18 -15.79
N ALA A 277 -1.59 -28.06 -16.87
CA ALA A 277 -1.19 -28.50 -18.22
C ALA A 277 0.11 -27.82 -18.70
N LYS A 278 0.37 -26.57 -18.27
CA LYS A 278 1.63 -25.85 -18.52
C LYS A 278 2.77 -26.21 -17.55
N GLY A 279 2.63 -27.30 -16.79
CA GLY A 279 3.63 -27.78 -15.84
C GLY A 279 3.91 -26.83 -14.67
N LYS A 280 2.96 -25.93 -14.32
CA LYS A 280 3.19 -24.97 -13.24
C LYS A 280 3.07 -25.66 -11.87
N PRO A 281 4.07 -25.54 -10.98
CA PRO A 281 4.02 -26.14 -9.65
C PRO A 281 2.89 -25.52 -8.81
N PRO A 282 2.33 -26.25 -7.82
CA PRO A 282 1.17 -25.82 -7.04
C PRO A 282 1.31 -24.42 -6.42
N LYS A 283 2.50 -24.08 -5.91
CA LYS A 283 2.76 -22.75 -5.31
C LYS A 283 2.61 -21.61 -6.32
N LEU A 284 2.99 -21.81 -7.59
CA LEU A 284 2.77 -20.79 -8.63
C LEU A 284 1.29 -20.68 -8.99
N ILE A 285 0.54 -21.78 -8.97
CA ILE A 285 -0.91 -21.76 -9.18
C ILE A 285 -1.59 -20.97 -8.07
N ILE A 286 -1.22 -21.19 -6.81
CA ILE A 286 -1.76 -20.42 -5.66
C ILE A 286 -1.47 -18.93 -5.83
N VAL A 287 -0.26 -18.55 -6.23
CA VAL A 287 0.08 -17.13 -6.49
C VAL A 287 -0.73 -16.54 -7.65
N ALA A 288 -0.98 -17.32 -8.70
CA ALA A 288 -1.85 -16.91 -9.80
C ALA A 288 -3.31 -16.74 -9.34
N ILE A 289 -3.79 -17.58 -8.42
CA ILE A 289 -5.10 -17.44 -7.78
C ILE A 289 -5.14 -16.18 -6.90
N MET A 290 -4.09 -15.85 -6.14
CA MET A 290 -4.03 -14.60 -5.37
C MET A 290 -4.26 -13.39 -6.28
N ARG A 291 -3.59 -13.34 -7.45
CA ARG A 291 -3.81 -12.29 -8.46
C ARG A 291 -5.26 -12.30 -8.95
N LYS A 292 -5.82 -13.47 -9.25
CA LYS A 292 -7.20 -13.61 -9.73
C LYS A 292 -8.22 -13.10 -8.71
N LEU A 293 -8.07 -13.47 -7.43
CA LEU A 293 -8.92 -12.98 -6.34
C LEU A 293 -8.88 -11.46 -6.20
N VAL A 294 -7.69 -10.85 -6.30
CA VAL A 294 -7.52 -9.39 -6.24
C VAL A 294 -8.23 -8.69 -7.39
N VAL A 295 -8.09 -9.21 -8.61
CA VAL A 295 -8.74 -8.64 -9.80
C VAL A 295 -10.26 -8.72 -9.67
N ILE A 296 -10.79 -9.87 -9.21
CA ILE A 296 -12.22 -10.04 -8.96
C ILE A 296 -12.69 -9.03 -7.90
N ALA A 297 -12.00 -8.96 -6.75
CA ALA A 297 -12.33 -8.03 -5.68
C ALA A 297 -12.38 -6.57 -6.16
N PHE A 298 -11.42 -6.14 -6.98
CA PHE A 298 -11.40 -4.81 -7.58
C PHE A 298 -12.67 -4.54 -8.41
N HIS A 299 -13.04 -5.47 -9.30
CA HIS A 299 -14.21 -5.30 -10.15
C HIS A 299 -15.54 -5.34 -9.37
N LEU A 300 -15.66 -6.20 -8.35
CA LEU A 300 -16.86 -6.22 -7.52
C LEU A 300 -17.07 -4.89 -6.79
N LEU A 301 -16.01 -4.31 -6.22
CA LEU A 301 -16.08 -3.02 -5.55
C LEU A 301 -16.35 -1.87 -6.53
N LYS A 302 -15.67 -1.86 -7.68
CA LYS A 302 -15.83 -0.80 -8.71
C LYS A 302 -17.23 -0.80 -9.31
N ASN A 303 -17.77 -1.98 -9.61
CA ASN A 303 -19.05 -2.12 -10.32
C ASN A 303 -20.24 -2.31 -9.38
N GLN A 304 -20.00 -2.42 -8.07
CA GLN A 304 -21.04 -2.69 -7.09
C GLN A 304 -21.87 -3.96 -7.40
N THR A 305 -21.20 -5.01 -7.91
CA THR A 305 -21.79 -6.32 -8.25
C THR A 305 -21.37 -7.44 -7.29
N GLU A 306 -22.07 -8.57 -7.27
CA GLU A 306 -21.69 -9.73 -6.45
C GLU A 306 -20.88 -10.77 -7.24
N TYR A 307 -20.22 -11.69 -6.53
CA TYR A 307 -19.47 -12.76 -7.17
C TYR A 307 -20.40 -13.82 -7.74
N ASP A 308 -20.42 -13.92 -9.06
CA ASP A 308 -21.12 -14.98 -9.78
C ASP A 308 -20.18 -16.15 -10.08
N LYS A 309 -20.40 -17.27 -9.39
CA LYS A 309 -19.59 -18.50 -9.55
C LYS A 309 -19.64 -19.07 -10.97
N SER A 310 -20.73 -18.86 -11.71
CA SER A 310 -20.92 -19.46 -13.04
C SER A 310 -19.93 -18.93 -14.07
N ARG A 311 -19.44 -17.70 -13.89
CA ARG A 311 -18.44 -17.04 -14.75
C ARG A 311 -17.01 -17.59 -14.61
N TYR A 312 -16.79 -18.48 -13.64
CA TYR A 312 -15.45 -18.91 -13.22
C TYR A 312 -15.27 -20.44 -13.21
N LYS A 313 -16.14 -21.16 -13.91
CA LYS A 313 -15.93 -22.57 -14.24
C LYS A 313 -14.62 -22.75 -15.05
#